data_AF-A0A7S2JLY8-F1
#
_entry.id   AF-A0A7S2JLY8-F1
#
_cell.length_a   1.000
_cell.length_b   1.000
_cell.length_c   1.000
_cell.angle_alpha   90.00
_cell.angle_beta   90.00
_cell.angle_gamma   90.00
#
_symmetry.space_group_name_H-M   'P 1'
#
loop_
_entity.id
_entity.type
_entity.pdbx_description
1 polymer ?
#
loop_
_entity_poly.entity_id
_entity_poly.type
_entity_poly.pdbx_seq_one_letter_code
_entity_poly.pdbx_strand_id
1 'polypeptide(L)'
;DRFFAQHGAVAYYWILVGFFVIDPRWSYNFSRLIEAHAVDTYGEFVDANEEMLKSLPPPPIAVEYYLAGDLYMFDKFQTSKVTELRRPPCATLYDVFRNICDDEEQHVLTMTACEEWVAGGPAAVRLGFNTLAQDRYEELVKGTAEGRAAWQAWGDEVNE
;
A
#
# COMPACT_ATOMS: atom_id res chain seq x y z
N ASP A 1 -8.12 22.17 12.31
CA ASP A 1 -7.94 20.71 12.32
C ASP A 1 -6.51 20.25 11.95
N ARG A 2 -5.46 20.87 12.52
CA ARG A 2 -4.05 20.41 12.31
C ARG A 2 -3.48 19.75 13.56
N PHE A 3 -3.89 20.26 14.72
CA PHE A 3 -3.51 19.71 16.02
C PHE A 3 -3.97 18.25 16.16
N PHE A 4 -5.26 17.97 15.96
CA PHE A 4 -5.79 16.61 16.12
C PHE A 4 -5.21 15.65 15.09
N ALA A 5 -5.09 16.06 13.82
CA ALA A 5 -4.46 15.25 12.78
C ALA A 5 -3.02 14.85 13.16
N GLN A 6 -2.19 15.80 13.60
CA GLN A 6 -0.80 15.52 13.97
C GLN A 6 -0.69 14.59 15.18
N HIS A 7 -1.46 14.85 16.25
CA HIS A 7 -1.39 14.03 17.46
C HIS A 7 -2.03 12.65 17.24
N GLY A 8 -3.09 12.59 16.43
CA GLY A 8 -3.71 11.35 15.98
C GLY A 8 -2.74 10.48 15.20
N ALA A 9 -1.98 11.06 14.26
CA ALA A 9 -0.96 10.33 13.49
C ALA A 9 0.15 9.76 14.40
N VAL A 10 0.63 10.54 15.38
CA VAL A 10 1.63 10.05 16.35
C VAL A 10 1.06 8.91 17.20
N ALA A 11 -0.17 9.03 17.69
CA ALA A 11 -0.83 7.97 18.45
C ALA A 11 -1.02 6.70 17.60
N TYR A 12 -1.51 6.86 16.37
CA TYR A 12 -1.70 5.78 15.39
C TYR A 12 -0.38 5.03 15.12
N TYR A 13 0.71 5.75 14.88
CA TYR A 13 2.03 5.17 14.68
C TYR A 13 2.45 4.28 15.87
N TRP A 14 2.33 4.77 17.10
CA TRP A 14 2.74 3.99 18.28
C TRP A 14 1.83 2.80 18.56
N ILE A 15 0.53 2.90 18.23
CA ILE A 15 -0.40 1.75 18.29
C ILE A 15 0.05 0.67 17.31
N LEU A 16 0.35 1.03 16.06
CA LEU A 16 0.84 0.08 15.06
C LEU A 16 2.16 -0.57 15.47
N VAL A 17 3.12 0.20 16.01
CA VAL A 17 4.38 -0.35 16.53
C VAL A 17 4.12 -1.34 17.66
N GLY A 18 3.23 -1.00 18.59
CA GLY A 18 2.83 -1.89 19.68
C GLY A 18 2.22 -3.20 19.17
N PHE A 19 1.30 -3.12 18.21
CA PHE A 19 0.74 -4.30 17.55
C PHE A 19 1.82 -5.12 16.86
N PHE A 20 2.69 -4.48 16.07
CA PHE A 20 3.71 -5.17 15.30
C PHE A 20 4.71 -5.93 16.19
N VAL A 21 5.13 -5.33 17.30
CA VAL A 21 6.06 -5.96 18.25
C VAL A 21 5.44 -7.17 18.96
N ILE A 22 4.14 -7.14 19.26
CA ILE A 22 3.44 -8.25 19.91
C ILE A 22 3.13 -9.36 18.89
N ASP A 23 2.49 -8.99 17.78
CA ASP A 23 2.11 -9.87 16.69
C ASP A 23 1.89 -9.05 15.41
N PRO A 24 2.76 -9.14 14.40
CA PRO A 24 2.62 -8.39 13.15
C PRO A 24 1.28 -8.59 12.44
N ARG A 25 0.61 -9.73 12.67
CA ARG A 25 -0.73 -9.97 12.12
C ARG A 25 -1.74 -8.93 12.62
N TRP A 26 -1.61 -8.47 13.86
CA TRP A 26 -2.52 -7.46 14.41
C TRP A 26 -2.37 -6.12 13.71
N SER A 27 -1.14 -5.70 13.39
CA SER A 27 -0.92 -4.46 12.64
C SER A 27 -1.48 -4.56 11.22
N TYR A 28 -1.24 -5.68 10.52
CA TYR A 28 -1.76 -5.86 9.16
C TYR A 28 -3.28 -5.97 9.14
N ASN A 29 -3.87 -6.69 10.09
CA ASN A 29 -5.31 -6.79 10.24
C ASN A 29 -5.95 -5.42 10.54
N PHE A 30 -5.35 -4.65 11.44
CA PHE A 30 -5.81 -3.32 11.78
C PHE A 30 -5.74 -2.36 10.59
N SER A 31 -4.62 -2.32 9.87
CA SER A 31 -4.50 -1.55 8.63
C SER A 31 -5.53 -2.01 7.59
N ARG A 32 -5.70 -3.33 7.37
CA ARG A 32 -6.71 -3.87 6.45
C ARG A 32 -8.12 -3.39 6.76
N LEU A 33 -8.50 -3.30 8.04
CA LEU A 33 -9.81 -2.79 8.46
C LEU A 33 -9.98 -1.31 8.14
N ILE A 34 -8.92 -0.51 8.29
CA ILE A 34 -8.93 0.91 7.92
C ILE A 34 -9.09 1.07 6.42
N GLU A 35 -8.31 0.34 5.62
CA GLU A 35 -8.42 0.43 4.16
C GLU A 35 -9.78 -0.06 3.66
N ALA A 36 -10.33 -1.14 4.25
CA ALA A 36 -11.67 -1.61 3.91
C ALA A 36 -12.74 -0.55 4.20
N HIS A 37 -12.63 0.16 5.33
CA HIS A 37 -13.51 1.27 5.65
C HIS A 37 -13.32 2.47 4.69
N ALA A 38 -12.09 2.71 4.23
CA ALA A 38 -11.80 3.74 3.24
C ALA A 38 -12.45 3.41 1.88
N VAL A 39 -12.38 2.15 1.42
CA VAL A 39 -13.07 1.67 0.21
C VAL A 39 -14.57 1.97 0.31
N ASP A 40 -15.21 1.58 1.42
CA ASP A 40 -16.64 1.83 1.62
C ASP A 40 -16.95 3.34 1.59
N THR A 41 -16.16 4.14 2.30
CA THR A 41 -16.38 5.60 2.42
C THR A 41 -16.21 6.31 1.07
N TYR A 42 -15.16 5.98 0.31
CA TYR A 42 -14.95 6.56 -1.01
C TYR A 42 -16.00 6.07 -2.01
N GLY A 43 -16.38 4.80 -1.95
CA GLY A 43 -17.47 4.24 -2.78
C GLY A 43 -18.78 4.99 -2.55
N GLU A 44 -19.21 5.11 -1.30
CA GLU A 44 -20.42 5.85 -0.93
C GLU A 44 -20.35 7.32 -1.36
N PHE A 45 -19.20 7.98 -1.17
CA PHE A 45 -19.03 9.38 -1.57
C PHE A 45 -19.14 9.55 -3.08
N VAL A 46 -18.51 8.68 -3.86
CA VAL A 46 -18.54 8.74 -5.32
C VAL A 46 -19.96 8.50 -5.84
N ASP A 47 -20.65 7.49 -5.32
CA ASP A 47 -22.01 7.15 -5.74
C ASP A 47 -22.99 8.29 -5.40
N ALA A 48 -22.87 8.88 -4.21
CA ALA A 48 -23.73 9.97 -3.77
C ALA A 48 -23.50 11.30 -4.52
N ASN A 49 -22.33 11.49 -5.13
CA ASN A 49 -21.91 12.77 -5.73
C ASN A 49 -21.54 12.67 -7.21
N GLU A 50 -21.90 11.58 -7.88
CA GLU A 50 -21.44 11.24 -9.23
C GLU A 50 -21.57 12.39 -10.24
N GLU A 51 -22.76 12.98 -10.37
CA GLU A 51 -23.02 14.05 -11.33
C GLU A 51 -22.15 15.29 -11.07
N MET A 52 -22.04 15.69 -9.80
CA MET A 52 -21.21 16.82 -9.39
C MET A 52 -19.74 16.55 -9.71
N LEU A 53 -19.23 15.38 -9.34
CA LEU A 53 -17.82 15.03 -9.50
C LEU A 53 -17.41 14.92 -10.98
N LYS A 54 -18.30 14.43 -11.84
CA LYS A 54 -18.06 14.39 -13.29
C LYS A 54 -18.01 15.78 -13.94
N SER A 55 -18.68 16.77 -13.35
CA SER A 55 -18.63 18.16 -13.84
C SER A 55 -17.32 18.88 -13.49
N LEU A 56 -16.57 18.39 -12.51
CA LEU A 56 -15.39 19.05 -11.98
C LEU A 56 -14.10 18.50 -12.61
N PRO A 57 -13.14 19.37 -12.95
CA PRO A 57 -11.86 18.93 -13.46
C PRO A 57 -11.02 18.25 -12.37
N PRO A 58 -10.12 17.33 -12.74
CA PRO A 58 -9.22 16.69 -11.81
C PRO A 58 -8.15 17.68 -11.34
N PRO A 59 -7.65 17.57 -10.09
CA PRO A 59 -6.52 18.37 -9.63
C PRO A 59 -5.25 18.05 -10.43
N PRO A 60 -4.38 19.04 -10.71
CA PRO A 60 -3.16 18.82 -11.49
C PRO A 60 -2.25 17.72 -10.93
N ILE A 61 -2.13 17.62 -9.60
CA ILE A 61 -1.29 16.61 -8.95
C ILE A 61 -1.82 15.18 -9.16
N ALA A 62 -3.14 15.00 -9.26
CA ALA A 62 -3.72 13.69 -9.53
C ALA A 62 -3.51 13.26 -10.99
N VAL A 63 -3.57 14.23 -11.92
CA VAL A 63 -3.20 13.99 -13.32
C VAL A 63 -1.72 13.63 -13.41
N GLU A 64 -0.85 14.35 -12.69
CA GLU A 64 0.57 14.04 -12.63
C GLU A 64 0.81 12.63 -12.08
N TYR A 65 0.19 12.27 -10.96
CA TYR A 65 0.37 10.96 -10.33
C TYR A 65 -0.16 9.78 -11.16
N TYR A 66 -1.35 9.91 -11.75
CA TYR A 66 -2.00 8.78 -12.44
C TYR A 66 -1.66 8.68 -13.93
N LEU A 67 -1.30 9.79 -14.59
CA LEU A 67 -1.12 9.85 -16.04
C LEU A 67 0.26 10.35 -16.50
N ALA A 68 1.04 11.02 -15.66
CA ALA A 68 2.32 11.62 -16.07
C ALA A 68 3.50 11.10 -15.22
N GLY A 69 4.72 11.37 -15.67
CA GLY A 69 5.94 11.04 -14.94
C GLY A 69 6.35 9.56 -14.99
N ASP A 70 7.28 9.20 -14.10
CA ASP A 70 7.72 7.83 -13.88
C ASP A 70 6.72 7.12 -12.96
N LEU A 71 5.82 6.33 -13.56
CA LEU A 71 4.78 5.58 -12.86
C LEU A 71 5.31 4.38 -12.08
N TYR A 72 6.63 4.25 -11.90
CA TYR A 72 7.29 3.21 -11.13
C TYR A 72 6.66 2.98 -9.75
N MET A 73 6.38 4.05 -8.99
CA MET A 73 5.78 3.90 -7.65
C MET A 73 4.35 3.38 -7.74
N PHE A 74 3.54 3.93 -8.66
CA PHE A 74 2.17 3.45 -8.88
C PHE A 74 2.14 1.96 -9.26
N ASP A 75 3.06 1.51 -10.11
CA ASP A 75 3.18 0.12 -10.52
C ASP A 75 3.63 -0.80 -9.38
N LYS A 76 4.47 -0.31 -8.46
CA LYS A 76 4.99 -1.09 -7.33
C LYS A 76 3.97 -1.35 -6.23
N PHE A 77 3.00 -0.47 -6.03
CA PHE A 77 1.98 -0.60 -4.99
C PHE A 77 0.75 -1.42 -5.43
N GLN A 78 0.77 -1.98 -6.64
CA GLN A 78 -0.30 -2.87 -7.14
C GLN A 78 0.04 -4.34 -6.87
N THR A 79 -0.74 -4.98 -6.01
CA THR A 79 -0.56 -6.39 -5.63
C THR A 79 -1.41 -7.34 -6.48
N SER A 80 -2.43 -6.83 -7.18
CA SER A 80 -3.25 -7.64 -8.07
C SER A 80 -2.47 -8.15 -9.30
N LYS A 81 -2.68 -9.42 -9.65
CA LYS A 81 -2.07 -10.08 -10.82
C LYS A 81 -2.77 -9.66 -12.11
N VAL A 82 -2.74 -8.38 -12.47
CA VAL A 82 -3.23 -7.96 -13.79
C VAL A 82 -2.09 -8.14 -14.80
N THR A 83 -2.38 -8.81 -15.92
CA THR A 83 -1.43 -9.06 -17.02
C THR A 83 -0.97 -7.79 -17.73
N GLU A 84 -1.59 -6.66 -17.44
CA GLU A 84 -1.32 -5.34 -18.00
C GLU A 84 -1.22 -4.32 -16.87
N LEU A 85 -0.32 -3.34 -17.02
CA LEU A 85 -0.16 -2.25 -16.05
C LEU A 85 -1.45 -1.43 -16.00
N ARG A 86 -2.07 -1.28 -14.82
CA ARG A 86 -3.27 -0.45 -14.65
C ARG A 86 -2.90 0.98 -15.01
N ARG A 87 -3.67 1.60 -15.91
CA ARG A 87 -3.53 3.01 -16.30
C ARG A 87 -4.92 3.63 -16.26
N PRO A 88 -5.39 4.03 -15.07
CA PRO A 88 -6.76 4.45 -14.93
C PRO A 88 -6.97 5.83 -15.58
N PRO A 89 -8.18 6.14 -16.07
CA PRO A 89 -8.50 7.48 -16.54
C PRO A 89 -8.38 8.49 -15.39
N CYS A 90 -8.07 9.75 -15.69
CA CYS A 90 -8.01 10.85 -14.73
C CYS A 90 -8.44 12.15 -15.42
N ALA A 91 -9.65 12.15 -15.99
CA ALA A 91 -10.18 13.26 -16.79
C ALA A 91 -11.16 14.15 -16.01
N THR A 92 -11.71 13.63 -14.91
CA THR A 92 -12.67 14.30 -14.02
C THR A 92 -12.30 14.07 -12.55
N LEU A 93 -12.87 14.88 -11.64
CA LEU A 93 -12.71 14.64 -10.21
C LEU A 93 -13.36 13.31 -9.78
N TYR A 94 -14.39 12.86 -10.49
CA TYR A 94 -14.97 11.53 -10.32
C TYR A 94 -13.92 10.43 -10.53
N ASP A 95 -13.17 10.52 -11.64
CA ASP A 95 -12.12 9.54 -11.94
C ASP A 95 -11.05 9.50 -10.84
N VAL A 96 -10.69 10.66 -10.27
CA VAL A 96 -9.73 10.74 -9.16
C VAL A 96 -10.22 9.99 -7.93
N PHE A 97 -11.46 10.23 -7.48
CA PHE A 97 -11.99 9.53 -6.31
C PHE A 97 -12.21 8.04 -6.57
N ARG A 98 -12.60 7.65 -7.78
CA ARG A 98 -12.64 6.24 -8.19
C ARG A 98 -11.25 5.60 -8.13
N ASN A 99 -10.22 6.29 -8.62
CA ASN A 99 -8.87 5.77 -8.59
C ASN A 99 -8.35 5.60 -7.17
N ILE A 100 -8.63 6.56 -6.28
CA ILE A 100 -8.30 6.47 -4.86
C ILE A 100 -9.03 5.26 -4.23
N CYS A 101 -10.33 5.11 -4.47
CA CYS A 101 -11.11 3.98 -3.96
C CYS A 101 -10.51 2.62 -4.37
N ASP A 102 -10.16 2.49 -5.65
CA ASP A 102 -9.52 1.28 -6.18
C ASP A 102 -8.09 1.08 -5.61
N ASP A 103 -7.35 2.15 -5.32
CA ASP A 103 -6.04 2.08 -4.67
C ASP A 103 -6.17 1.56 -3.22
N GLU A 104 -7.18 2.02 -2.47
CA GLU A 104 -7.48 1.47 -1.14
C GLU A 104 -7.87 -0.02 -1.20
N GLU A 105 -8.55 -0.46 -2.26
CA GLU A 105 -8.80 -1.89 -2.49
C GLU A 105 -7.48 -2.67 -2.70
N GLN A 106 -6.51 -2.10 -3.43
CA GLN A 106 -5.17 -2.70 -3.54
C GLN A 106 -4.46 -2.74 -2.18
N HIS A 107 -4.63 -1.74 -1.33
CA HIS A 107 -4.08 -1.75 0.03
C HIS A 107 -4.72 -2.85 0.89
N VAL A 108 -6.04 -3.06 0.82
CA VAL A 108 -6.72 -4.20 1.48
C VAL A 108 -6.10 -5.53 1.06
N LEU A 109 -5.92 -5.74 -0.25
CA LEU A 109 -5.30 -6.97 -0.79
C LEU A 109 -3.86 -7.13 -0.28
N THR A 110 -3.09 -6.05 -0.28
CA THR A 110 -1.70 -6.04 0.18
C THR A 110 -1.59 -6.37 1.66
N MET A 111 -2.42 -5.75 2.51
CA MET A 111 -2.43 -6.03 3.95
C MET A 111 -2.87 -7.47 4.26
N THR A 112 -3.85 -8.00 3.51
CA THR A 112 -4.27 -9.40 3.61
C THR A 112 -3.10 -10.33 3.29
N ALA A 113 -2.39 -10.06 2.20
CA ALA A 113 -1.27 -10.87 1.77
C ALA A 113 -0.09 -10.81 2.75
N CYS A 114 0.17 -9.65 3.38
CA CYS A 114 1.14 -9.52 4.47
C CYS A 114 0.74 -10.32 5.72
N GLU A 115 -0.54 -10.28 6.11
CA GLU A 115 -1.08 -11.04 7.24
C GLU A 115 -0.93 -12.56 7.01
N GLU A 116 -1.29 -13.03 5.81
CA GLU A 116 -1.15 -14.43 5.40
C GLU A 116 0.32 -14.88 5.39
N TRP A 117 1.22 -14.05 4.85
CA TRP A 117 2.65 -14.36 4.81
C TRP A 117 3.24 -14.53 6.22
N VAL A 118 2.93 -13.63 7.15
CA VAL A 118 3.36 -13.75 8.55
C VAL A 118 2.76 -14.99 9.22
N ALA A 119 1.56 -15.41 8.84
CA ALA A 119 0.95 -16.64 9.33
C ALA A 119 1.57 -17.93 8.74
N GLY A 120 2.61 -17.81 7.90
CA GLY A 120 3.29 -18.94 7.25
C GLY A 120 2.78 -19.28 5.86
N GLY A 121 1.95 -18.40 5.27
CA GLY A 121 1.46 -18.50 3.91
C GLY A 121 2.52 -18.14 2.84
N PRO A 122 2.17 -18.27 1.56
CA PRO A 122 3.07 -17.90 0.46
C PRO A 122 3.35 -16.39 0.46
N ALA A 123 4.51 -15.99 -0.07
CA ALA A 123 4.87 -14.58 -0.15
C ALA A 123 3.84 -13.77 -0.97
N ALA A 124 3.41 -12.65 -0.38
CA ALA A 124 2.35 -11.76 -0.86
C ALA A 124 2.53 -11.22 -2.29
N VAL A 125 3.78 -10.91 -2.63
CA VAL A 125 4.18 -10.43 -3.95
C VAL A 125 5.36 -11.29 -4.38
N ARG A 126 5.47 -11.54 -5.68
CA ARG A 126 6.76 -11.92 -6.26
C ARG A 126 7.65 -10.68 -6.14
N LEU A 127 8.24 -10.48 -4.96
CA LEU A 127 9.15 -9.38 -4.65
C LEU A 127 10.03 -9.15 -5.88
N GLY A 128 10.25 -7.89 -6.23
CA GLY A 128 11.19 -7.50 -7.28
C GLY A 128 12.63 -7.98 -7.06
N PHE A 129 12.91 -8.80 -6.04
CA PHE A 129 14.05 -9.70 -5.93
C PHE A 129 13.97 -10.90 -6.89
N ASN A 130 13.45 -10.72 -8.11
CA ASN A 130 13.49 -11.73 -9.17
C ASN A 130 14.90 -12.02 -9.72
N THR A 131 15.96 -11.67 -8.98
CA THR A 131 17.34 -12.10 -9.24
C THR A 131 17.86 -13.14 -8.26
N LEU A 132 17.15 -13.43 -7.16
CA LEU A 132 17.56 -14.49 -6.23
C LEU A 132 16.57 -15.64 -6.30
N ALA A 133 17.11 -16.84 -6.51
CA ALA A 133 16.35 -18.06 -6.43
C ALA A 133 15.72 -18.18 -5.03
N GLN A 134 14.48 -18.68 -4.98
CA GLN A 134 13.63 -18.65 -3.79
C GLN A 134 14.24 -19.41 -2.60
N ASP A 135 15.00 -20.47 -2.88
CA ASP A 135 15.83 -21.19 -1.93
C ASP A 135 16.90 -20.30 -1.28
N ARG A 136 17.56 -19.46 -2.07
CA ARG A 136 18.58 -18.52 -1.59
C ARG A 136 18.00 -17.37 -0.77
N TYR A 137 16.81 -16.88 -1.14
CA TYR A 137 16.09 -15.88 -0.35
C TYR A 137 15.64 -16.47 1.01
N GLU A 138 15.10 -17.68 1.00
CA GLU A 138 14.67 -18.36 2.23
C GLU A 138 15.84 -18.66 3.17
N GLU A 139 17.02 -19.01 2.64
CA GLU A 139 18.25 -19.20 3.40
C GLU A 139 18.73 -17.90 4.09
N LEU A 140 18.65 -16.76 3.38
CA LEU A 140 19.08 -15.46 3.89
C LEU A 140 18.11 -14.90 4.95
N VAL A 141 16.81 -15.16 4.80
CA VAL A 141 15.78 -14.65 5.72
C VAL A 141 15.64 -15.55 6.96
N LYS A 142 15.81 -16.87 6.82
CA LYS A 142 15.64 -17.81 7.94
C LYS A 142 16.93 -17.95 8.76
N GLY A 143 17.17 -16.95 9.61
CA GLY A 143 17.74 -17.18 10.95
C GLY A 143 19.23 -16.94 11.19
N THR A 144 20.04 -16.55 10.19
CA THR A 144 21.48 -16.30 10.41
C THR A 144 21.79 -14.84 10.77
N ALA A 145 22.92 -14.62 11.45
CA ALA A 145 23.43 -13.27 11.75
C ALA A 145 23.74 -12.47 10.46
N GLU A 146 24.06 -13.17 9.38
CA GLU A 146 24.35 -12.61 8.06
C GLU A 146 23.08 -12.06 7.38
N GLY A 147 21.94 -12.73 7.53
CA GLY A 147 20.65 -12.23 7.06
C GLY A 147 20.24 -10.90 7.72
N ARG A 148 20.52 -10.79 9.03
CA ARG A 148 20.29 -9.54 9.78
C ARG A 148 21.25 -8.43 9.37
N ALA A 149 22.51 -8.75 9.12
CA ALA A 149 23.51 -7.79 8.67
C ALA A 149 23.23 -7.28 7.24
N ALA A 150 22.75 -8.14 6.34
CA ALA A 150 22.34 -7.74 4.99
C ALA A 150 21.13 -6.80 5.00
N TRP A 151 20.16 -7.05 5.89
CA TRP A 151 19.04 -6.13 6.13
C TRP A 151 19.49 -4.78 6.66
N GLN A 152 20.48 -4.77 7.55
CA GLN A 152 21.02 -3.57 8.15
C GLN A 152 21.84 -2.75 7.14
N ALA A 153 22.69 -3.41 6.33
CA ALA A 153 23.46 -2.77 5.27
C ALA A 153 22.58 -2.16 4.16
N TRP A 154 21.49 -2.85 3.77
CA TRP A 154 20.51 -2.27 2.87
C TRP A 154 19.81 -1.06 3.49
N GLY A 155 19.44 -1.16 4.77
CA GLY A 155 18.86 -0.04 5.51
C GLY A 155 19.79 1.17 5.56
N ASP A 156 21.10 0.96 5.68
CA ASP A 156 22.10 2.03 5.67
C ASP A 156 22.30 2.61 4.26
N GLU A 157 22.28 1.79 3.21
CA GLU A 157 22.40 2.23 1.80
C GLU A 157 21.19 3.04 1.31
N VAL A 158 19.99 2.75 1.79
CA VAL A 158 18.76 3.48 1.42
C VAL A 158 18.61 4.79 2.21
N ASN A 159 19.30 4.93 3.33
CA ASN A 159 19.22 6.11 4.21
C ASN A 159 20.42 7.07 4.08
N GLU A 160 21.34 6.83 3.14
CA GLU A 160 22.34 7.81 2.64
C GLU A 160 21.87 8.45 1.32
#